data_AF-A0A953IDP1-F1
#
_entry.id   AF-A0A953IDP1-F1
#
_cell.length_a   1.000
_cell.length_b   1.000
_cell.length_c   1.000
_cell.angle_alpha   90.00
_cell.angle_beta   90.00
_cell.angle_gamma   90.00
#
_symmetry.space_group_name_H-M   'P 1'
#
loop_
_entity.id
_entity.type
_entity.pdbx_description
1 polymer ?
#
loop_
_entity_poly.entity_id
_entity_poly.type
_entity_poly.pdbx_seq_one_letter_code
_entity_poly.pdbx_strand_id
1 'polypeptide(L)'
;QAGGGKAKARALTPDSGVMSFFSPDNLEVLIKVLDGCPVNDRFWVYGAASTDVEYNLTVTDTVTGESVEYFKPQGPPAPAITDSNAFATCAGN
;
A
#
# COMPACT_ATOMS: atom_id res chain seq x y z
N GLN A 1 -2.70 25.57 5.09
CA GLN A 1 -3.76 25.06 4.22
C GLN A 1 -3.25 23.77 3.59
N ALA A 2 -3.93 22.65 3.84
CA ALA A 2 -3.54 21.32 3.39
C ALA A 2 -3.87 21.17 1.90
N GLY A 3 -2.86 21.28 1.03
CA GLY A 3 -2.95 20.88 -0.36
C GLY A 3 -2.43 19.46 -0.49
N GLY A 4 -3.31 18.46 -0.38
CA GLY A 4 -2.93 17.07 -0.64
C GLY A 4 -2.76 16.82 -2.15
N GLY A 5 -1.65 16.20 -2.55
CA GLY A 5 -1.41 15.72 -3.91
C GLY A 5 -1.63 14.21 -4.01
N LYS A 6 -1.97 13.70 -5.20
CA LYS A 6 -1.99 12.25 -5.46
C LYS A 6 -0.59 11.77 -5.82
N ALA A 7 -0.11 10.74 -5.12
CA ALA A 7 1.09 10.04 -5.51
C ALA A 7 0.98 9.48 -6.94
N LYS A 8 2.10 9.39 -7.65
CA LYS A 8 2.21 8.71 -8.94
C LYS A 8 2.60 7.26 -8.68
N ALA A 9 1.68 6.34 -8.94
CA ALA A 9 1.93 4.90 -8.81
C ALA A 9 2.45 4.30 -10.12
N ARG A 10 3.37 3.35 -10.01
CA ARG A 10 3.89 2.53 -11.12
C ARG A 10 3.98 1.07 -10.66
N ALA A 11 3.37 0.17 -11.43
CA ALA A 11 3.54 -1.27 -11.23
C ALA A 11 4.98 -1.70 -11.53
N LEU A 12 5.55 -2.59 -10.71
CA LEU A 12 6.86 -3.20 -10.92
C LEU A 12 6.75 -4.68 -11.27
N THR A 13 5.84 -5.39 -10.61
CA THR A 13 5.49 -6.80 -10.85
C THR A 13 3.96 -6.94 -10.81
N PRO A 14 3.38 -8.12 -11.10
CA PRO A 14 1.93 -8.31 -10.96
C PRO A 14 1.38 -8.03 -9.55
N ASP A 15 2.22 -8.22 -8.53
CA ASP A 15 1.88 -8.15 -7.11
C ASP A 15 2.54 -6.97 -6.37
N SER A 16 3.35 -6.14 -7.05
CA SER A 16 4.05 -5.02 -6.41
C SER A 16 4.14 -3.76 -7.26
N GLY A 17 4.27 -2.63 -6.58
CA GLY A 17 4.40 -1.32 -7.20
C GLY A 17 5.17 -0.34 -6.32
N VAL A 18 5.50 0.80 -6.91
CA VAL A 18 6.14 1.92 -6.23
C VAL A 18 5.38 3.21 -6.49
N MET A 19 5.52 4.15 -5.57
CA MET A 19 4.89 5.46 -5.62
C MET A 19 5.92 6.56 -5.45
N SER A 20 5.73 7.67 -6.16
CA SER A 20 6.45 8.92 -5.94
C SER A 20 5.50 10.07 -5.66
N PHE A 21 5.94 11.05 -4.88
CA PHE A 21 5.10 12.19 -4.49
C PHE A 21 5.39 13.42 -5.34
N PHE A 22 6.67 13.71 -5.61
CA PHE A 22 7.10 14.98 -6.21
C PHE A 22 7.66 14.82 -7.62
N SER A 23 8.49 13.79 -7.84
CA SER A 23 9.17 13.52 -9.11
C SER A 23 9.13 12.01 -9.41
N PRO A 24 8.94 11.58 -10.67
CA PRO A 24 8.92 10.16 -11.02
C PRO A 24 10.20 9.39 -10.65
N ASP A 25 11.33 10.08 -10.52
CA ASP A 25 12.64 9.46 -10.22
C ASP A 25 12.94 9.39 -8.71
N ASN A 26 12.10 9.99 -7.84
CA ASN A 26 12.22 9.90 -6.39
C ASN A 26 11.15 8.94 -5.83
N LEU A 27 11.51 7.68 -5.64
CA LEU A 27 10.59 6.66 -5.12
C LEU A 27 10.44 6.81 -3.61
N GLU A 28 9.20 6.87 -3.14
CA GLU A 28 8.85 7.20 -1.75
C GLU A 28 8.29 5.99 -1.00
N VAL A 29 7.46 5.19 -1.68
CA VAL A 29 6.76 4.04 -1.09
C VAL A 29 6.83 2.86 -2.04
N LEU A 30 7.22 1.69 -1.53
CA LEU A 30 7.03 0.39 -2.15
C LEU A 30 5.85 -0.31 -1.49
N ILE A 31 4.99 -0.94 -2.29
CA ILE A 31 3.83 -1.72 -1.84
C ILE A 31 3.86 -3.08 -2.55
N LYS A 32 3.49 -4.13 -1.83
CA LYS A 32 3.13 -5.44 -2.40
C LYS A 32 1.81 -5.92 -1.81
N VAL A 33 1.00 -6.55 -2.65
CA VAL A 33 -0.26 -7.19 -2.28
C VAL A 33 -0.16 -8.66 -2.70
N LEU A 34 -0.12 -9.56 -1.72
CA LEU A 34 0.14 -10.97 -1.94
C LEU A 34 -1.12 -11.79 -1.74
N ASP A 35 -1.32 -12.78 -2.60
CA ASP A 35 -2.30 -13.84 -2.38
C ASP A 35 -1.79 -14.78 -1.27
N GLY A 36 -2.28 -14.54 -0.05
CA GLY A 36 -2.03 -15.37 1.12
C GLY A 36 -3.15 -16.36 1.40
N CYS A 37 -4.14 -16.50 0.49
CA CYS A 37 -5.29 -17.37 0.69
C CYS A 37 -4.90 -18.81 1.03
N PRO A 38 -3.88 -19.43 0.40
CA PRO A 38 -3.46 -20.79 0.76
C PRO A 38 -2.93 -20.95 2.19
N VAL A 39 -2.64 -19.85 2.90
CA VAL A 39 -2.03 -19.85 4.23
C VAL A 39 -3.04 -19.52 5.33
N ASN A 40 -3.86 -18.49 5.13
CA ASN A 40 -4.80 -18.03 6.16
C ASN A 40 -6.08 -17.38 5.63
N ASP A 41 -6.48 -17.66 4.37
CA ASP A 41 -7.68 -17.10 3.75
C ASP A 41 -7.69 -15.56 3.70
N ARG A 42 -6.53 -14.96 3.39
CA ARG A 42 -6.36 -13.50 3.32
C ARG A 42 -5.50 -13.06 2.15
N PHE A 43 -5.81 -11.88 1.59
CA PHE A 43 -4.78 -11.10 0.91
C PHE A 43 -3.96 -10.32 1.93
N TRP A 44 -2.66 -10.25 1.69
CA TRP A 44 -1.71 -9.57 2.56
C TRP A 44 -1.23 -8.28 1.92
N VAL A 45 -1.06 -7.24 2.74
CA VAL A 45 -0.48 -5.96 2.31
C VAL A 45 0.83 -5.75 3.04
N TYR A 46 1.90 -5.48 2.28
CA TYR A 46 3.17 -5.07 2.85
C TYR A 46 3.70 -3.83 2.17
N GLY A 47 4.35 -2.96 2.93
CA GLY A 47 4.86 -1.70 2.42
C GLY A 47 6.08 -1.20 3.19
N ALA A 48 6.92 -0.46 2.49
CA ALA A 48 8.08 0.20 3.04
C ALA A 48 8.15 1.62 2.46
N ALA A 49 8.49 2.58 3.30
CA ALA A 49 8.55 3.98 2.91
C ALA A 49 9.93 4.58 3.22
N SER A 50 10.53 5.22 2.22
CA SER A 50 11.84 5.89 2.31
C SER A 50 11.66 7.41 2.39
N THR A 51 10.66 7.86 3.13
CA THR A 51 10.21 9.26 3.15
C THR A 51 9.91 9.72 4.58
N ASP A 52 10.06 11.02 4.84
CA ASP A 52 9.60 11.67 6.07
C ASP A 52 8.26 12.41 5.88
N VAL A 53 7.73 12.42 4.67
CA VAL A 53 6.47 13.07 4.30
C VAL A 53 5.27 12.32 4.85
N GLU A 54 4.22 13.05 5.22
CA GLU A 54 2.92 12.48 5.62
C GLU A 54 2.18 11.91 4.40
N TYR A 55 1.57 10.74 4.55
CA TYR A 55 0.66 10.21 3.55
C TYR A 55 -0.42 9.31 4.17
N ASN A 56 -1.53 9.17 3.46
CA ASN A 56 -2.48 8.09 3.67
C ASN A 56 -2.41 7.13 2.48
N LEU A 57 -2.16 5.84 2.74
CA LEU A 57 -2.16 4.80 1.73
C LEU A 57 -3.45 4.00 1.83
N THR A 58 -4.35 4.18 0.87
CA THR A 58 -5.55 3.37 0.72
C THR A 58 -5.27 2.22 -0.22
N VAL A 59 -5.52 0.99 0.24
CA VAL A 59 -5.53 -0.21 -0.59
C VAL A 59 -6.98 -0.66 -0.71
N THR A 60 -7.43 -0.92 -1.93
CA THR A 60 -8.81 -1.32 -2.23
C THR A 60 -8.81 -2.71 -2.85
N ASP A 61 -9.58 -3.62 -2.27
CA ASP A 61 -9.91 -4.90 -2.87
C ASP A 61 -10.79 -4.66 -4.10
N THR A 62 -10.33 -5.08 -5.27
CA THR A 62 -11.03 -4.85 -6.54
C THR A 62 -12.21 -5.79 -6.78
N VAL A 63 -12.35 -6.85 -5.97
CA VAL A 63 -13.46 -7.80 -6.01
C VAL A 63 -14.62 -7.32 -5.13
N THR A 64 -14.33 -6.94 -3.88
CA THR A 64 -15.37 -6.54 -2.91
C THR A 64 -15.61 -5.04 -2.84
N GLY A 65 -14.61 -4.23 -3.24
CA GLY A 65 -14.61 -2.78 -3.06
C GLY A 65 -14.26 -2.33 -1.63
N GLU A 66 -13.98 -3.26 -0.72
CA GLU A 66 -13.50 -2.94 0.62
C GLU A 66 -12.13 -2.28 0.58
N SER A 67 -11.82 -1.43 1.55
CA SER A 67 -10.55 -0.72 1.61
C SER A 67 -9.96 -0.73 3.02
N VAL A 68 -8.64 -0.79 3.08
CA VAL A 68 -7.85 -0.56 4.29
C VAL A 68 -6.97 0.67 4.10
N GLU A 69 -6.76 1.42 5.17
CA GLU A 69 -5.96 2.64 5.16
C GLU A 69 -4.76 2.53 6.10
N TYR A 70 -3.59 2.87 5.58
CA TYR A 70 -2.35 2.96 6.34
C TYR A 70 -1.87 4.40 6.37
N PHE A 71 -1.97 5.02 7.55
CA PHE A 71 -1.54 6.39 7.76
C PHE A 71 -0.09 6.43 8.23
N LYS A 72 0.73 7.23 7.53
CA LYS A 72 2.05 7.65 7.98
C LYS A 72 1.99 9.14 8.34
N PRO A 73 2.23 9.56 9.59
CA PRO A 73 2.39 10.97 9.93
C PRO A 73 3.70 11.54 9.39
N GLN A 74 3.76 12.86 9.28
CA GLN A 74 5.02 13.55 9.00
C GLN A 74 6.07 13.26 10.07
N GLY A 75 7.33 13.12 9.67
CA GLY A 75 8.46 12.92 10.57
C GLY A 75 9.14 11.57 10.34
N PRO A 76 9.57 10.86 11.40
CA PRO A 76 10.38 9.65 11.27
C PRO A 76 9.81 8.59 10.31
N PRO A 77 10.65 7.68 9.78
CA PRO A 77 10.19 6.60 8.92
C PRO A 77 9.03 5.83 9.55
N ALA A 78 8.01 5.51 8.74
CA ALA A 78 6.93 4.64 9.19
C ALA A 78 7.49 3.24 9.46
N PRO A 79 6.95 2.52 10.47
CA PRO A 79 7.12 1.08 10.53
C PRO A 79 6.71 0.45 9.19
N ALA A 80 7.38 -0.64 8.81
CA ALA A 80 6.95 -1.40 7.64
C ALA A 80 5.51 -1.85 7.85
N ILE A 81 4.70 -1.75 6.79
CA ILE A 81 3.38 -2.38 6.76
C ILE A 81 3.63 -3.87 6.59
N THR A 82 3.08 -4.69 7.48
CA THR A 82 3.19 -6.16 7.48
C THR A 82 1.85 -6.79 7.80
N ASP A 83 0.81 -6.37 7.10
CA ASP A 83 -0.57 -6.78 7.35
C ASP A 83 -0.90 -8.06 6.61
N SER A 84 -0.76 -9.19 7.29
CA SER A 84 -1.13 -10.51 6.78
C SER A 84 -2.61 -10.85 6.94
N ASN A 85 -3.46 -9.87 7.27
CA ASN A 85 -4.90 -10.07 7.46
C ASN A 85 -5.77 -9.04 6.70
N ALA A 86 -5.18 -8.29 5.76
CA ALA A 86 -5.75 -7.08 5.17
C ALA A 86 -7.16 -7.26 4.57
N PHE A 87 -7.37 -8.31 3.76
CA PHE A 87 -8.68 -8.57 3.15
C PHE A 87 -9.13 -10.01 3.36
N ALA A 88 -10.39 -10.19 3.72
CA ALA A 88 -11.05 -11.48 3.94
C ALA A 88 -11.66 -12.05 2.64
N THR A 89 -11.02 -11.80 1.50
CA THR A 89 -11.52 -12.18 0.18
C THR A 89 -10.52 -13.13 -0.45
N CYS A 90 -11.00 -14.20 -1.06
CA CYS A 90 -10.19 -15.16 -1.80
C CYS A 90 -10.93 -15.51 -3.08
N ALA A 91 -10.21 -15.63 -4.21
CA ALA A 91 -10.81 -16.00 -5.47
C ALA A 91 -11.37 -17.43 -5.36
N GLY A 92 -12.70 -17.55 -5.19
CA GLY A 92 -13.36 -18.84 -4.98
C GLY A 92 -14.58 -18.84 -4.05
N ASN A 93 -14.96 -17.70 -3.45
CA ASN A 93 -16.25 -17.52 -2.78
C ASN A 93 -17.21 -16.66 -3.62
#